data_AF-A0A6V2BFP0-F1
#
_entry.id   AF-A0A6V2BFP0-F1
#
_cell.length_a   1.000
_cell.length_b   1.000
_cell.length_c   1.000
_cell.angle_alpha   90.00
_cell.angle_beta   90.00
_cell.angle_gamma   90.00
#
_symmetry.space_group_name_H-M   'P 1'
#
loop_
_entity.id
_entity.type
_entity.pdbx_description
1 polymer ?
#
loop_
_entity_poly.entity_id
_entity_poly.type
_entity_poly.pdbx_seq_one_letter_code
_entity_poly.pdbx_strand_id
1 'polypeptide(L)'
;MDYIMTPYFGFLPGSLEFWAAVHDYAEFFGGILFTIGFLTRPAALSLLITMSGAVYFHLSSTGLQGFPFGHVSNYSYDFEEPLLYALIFLMFWFNGAGPLSVDSVIYSQISQEEE
;
A
#
# COMPACT_ATOMS: atom_id res chain seq x y z
N MET A 1 -2.08 -20.68 2.04
CA MET A 1 -0.87 -20.40 2.84
C MET A 1 0.35 -21.11 2.27
N ASP A 2 0.29 -22.43 2.09
CA ASP A 2 1.49 -23.25 1.78
C ASP A 2 2.20 -22.94 0.46
N TYR A 3 1.48 -22.45 -0.55
CA TYR A 3 2.05 -22.24 -1.89
C TYR A 3 2.57 -20.81 -2.13
N ILE A 4 2.15 -19.83 -1.33
CA ILE A 4 2.48 -18.40 -1.54
C ILE A 4 3.10 -17.79 -0.28
N MET A 5 2.45 -17.95 0.87
CA MET A 5 2.97 -17.34 2.11
C MET A 5 4.20 -18.09 2.62
N THR A 6 4.20 -19.42 2.61
CA THR A 6 5.34 -20.19 3.14
C THR A 6 6.65 -19.98 2.34
N PRO A 7 6.66 -20.03 1.00
CA PRO A 7 7.90 -19.90 0.24
C PRO A 7 8.49 -18.49 0.27
N TYR A 8 7.64 -17.46 0.29
CA TYR A 8 8.08 -16.06 0.13
C TYR A 8 8.08 -15.28 1.45
N PHE A 9 7.22 -15.62 2.41
CA PHE A 9 7.03 -14.89 3.66
C PHE A 9 7.32 -15.73 4.91
N GLY A 10 7.88 -16.94 4.77
CA GLY A 10 8.24 -17.81 5.90
C GLY A 10 9.25 -17.23 6.89
N PHE A 11 9.90 -16.11 6.55
CA PHE A 11 10.79 -15.38 7.46
C PHE A 11 10.03 -14.50 8.47
N LEU A 12 8.73 -14.26 8.27
CA LEU A 12 7.93 -13.44 9.18
C LEU A 12 7.74 -14.15 10.53
N PRO A 13 7.86 -13.44 11.66
CA PRO A 13 7.69 -14.05 12.97
C PRO A 13 6.21 -14.34 13.26
N GLY A 14 5.92 -15.45 13.93
CA GLY A 14 4.55 -15.82 14.31
C GLY A 14 3.79 -16.58 13.23
N SER A 15 2.46 -16.56 13.29
CA SER A 15 1.62 -17.27 12.32
C SER A 15 1.50 -16.50 11.02
N LEU A 16 1.64 -17.18 9.89
CA LEU A 16 1.46 -16.54 8.59
C LEU A 16 0.00 -16.13 8.37
N GLU A 17 -0.95 -16.84 8.98
CA GLU A 17 -2.38 -16.52 8.94
C GLU A 17 -2.67 -15.17 9.59
N PHE A 18 -1.93 -14.84 10.65
CA PHE A 18 -2.03 -13.53 11.27
C PHE A 18 -1.56 -12.43 10.30
N TRP A 19 -0.44 -12.62 9.63
CA TRP A 19 0.07 -11.65 8.67
C TRP A 19 -0.84 -11.49 7.45
N ALA A 20 -1.43 -12.59 6.96
CA ALA A 20 -2.43 -12.54 5.91
C ALA A 20 -3.66 -11.72 6.35
N ALA A 21 -4.18 -11.96 7.55
CA ALA A 21 -5.30 -11.18 8.08
C ALA A 21 -4.94 -9.70 8.26
N VAL A 22 -3.75 -9.39 8.79
CA VAL A 22 -3.27 -8.01 8.93
C VAL A 22 -3.19 -7.32 7.58
N HIS A 23 -2.66 -8.00 6.55
CA HIS A 23 -2.61 -7.50 5.18
C HIS A 23 -4.01 -7.19 4.64
N ASP A 24 -4.95 -8.14 4.73
CA ASP A 24 -6.33 -7.98 4.25
C ASP A 24 -7.04 -6.79 4.92
N TYR A 25 -6.93 -6.68 6.25
CA TYR A 25 -7.55 -5.57 6.99
C TYR A 25 -6.87 -4.23 6.69
N ALA A 26 -5.54 -4.22 6.55
CA ALA A 26 -4.78 -3.02 6.21
C ALA A 26 -5.18 -2.47 4.83
N GLU A 27 -5.37 -3.34 3.84
CA GLU A 27 -5.83 -2.93 2.50
C GLU A 27 -7.27 -2.47 2.49
N PHE A 28 -8.17 -3.24 3.11
CA PHE A 28 -9.59 -2.91 3.11
C PHE A 28 -9.88 -1.59 3.83
N PHE A 29 -9.46 -1.46 5.09
CA PHE A 29 -9.70 -0.24 5.87
C PHE A 29 -8.80 0.90 5.44
N GLY A 30 -7.53 0.62 5.14
CA GLY A 30 -6.60 1.63 4.62
C GLY A 30 -7.12 2.25 3.33
N GLY A 31 -7.66 1.43 2.41
CA GLY A 31 -8.27 1.90 1.17
C GLY A 31 -9.47 2.83 1.40
N ILE A 32 -10.38 2.47 2.32
CA ILE A 32 -11.54 3.31 2.67
C ILE A 32 -11.08 4.65 3.25
N LEU A 33 -10.20 4.60 4.26
CA LEU A 33 -9.68 5.79 4.96
C LEU A 33 -8.94 6.72 4.00
N PHE A 34 -8.08 6.15 3.15
CA PHE A 34 -7.34 6.89 2.12
C PHE A 34 -8.28 7.54 1.09
N THR A 35 -9.30 6.81 0.63
CA THR A 35 -10.24 7.30 -0.40
C THR A 35 -11.04 8.51 0.07
N ILE A 36 -11.54 8.48 1.31
CA ILE A 36 -12.28 9.62 1.88
C ILE A 36 -11.33 10.73 2.40
N GLY A 37 -10.03 10.46 2.43
CA GLY A 37 -9.02 11.36 2.96
C GLY A 37 -9.17 11.59 4.47
N PHE A 38 -9.46 10.53 5.23
CA PHE A 38 -9.51 10.55 6.69
C PHE A 38 -8.30 9.79 7.26
N LEU A 39 -7.54 10.41 8.18
CA LEU A 39 -6.26 9.89 8.64
C LEU A 39 -5.33 9.54 7.48
N THR A 40 -5.24 10.45 6.50
CA THR A 40 -4.63 10.20 5.20
C THR A 40 -3.18 9.72 5.32
N ARG A 41 -2.41 10.30 6.25
CA ARG A 41 -1.01 9.90 6.49
C ARG A 41 -0.90 8.46 7.03
N PRO A 42 -1.51 8.11 8.17
CA PRO A 42 -1.54 6.72 8.64
C PRO A 42 -2.07 5.72 7.59
N ALA A 43 -3.15 6.07 6.88
CA ALA A 43 -3.74 5.21 5.85
C ALA A 43 -2.76 4.98 4.69
N ALA A 44 -2.12 6.05 4.19
CA ALA A 44 -1.11 5.96 3.15
C ALA A 44 0.11 5.15 3.58
N LEU A 45 0.58 5.28 4.83
CA LEU A 45 1.68 4.46 5.33
C LEU A 45 1.32 2.97 5.39
N SER A 46 0.11 2.65 5.87
CA SER A 46 -0.39 1.28 5.92
C SER A 46 -0.41 0.65 4.52
N LEU A 47 -0.98 1.36 3.55
CA LEU A 47 -1.05 0.91 2.15
C LEU A 47 0.32 0.86 1.47
N LEU A 48 1.23 1.77 1.81
CA LEU A 48 2.61 1.74 1.33
C LEU A 48 3.31 0.45 1.78
N ILE A 49 3.11 0.01 3.02
CA ILE A 49 3.70 -1.23 3.55
C ILE A 49 3.15 -2.44 2.80
N THR A 50 1.83 -2.50 2.55
CA THR A 50 1.23 -3.64 1.82
C THR A 50 1.71 -3.70 0.38
N MET A 51 1.73 -2.56 -0.34
CA MET A 51 2.27 -2.50 -1.69
C MET A 51 3.76 -2.83 -1.76
N SER A 52 4.55 -2.43 -0.76
CA SER A 52 5.96 -2.83 -0.67
C SER A 52 6.12 -4.35 -0.50
N GLY A 53 5.25 -4.98 0.29
CA GLY A 53 5.17 -6.43 0.40
C GLY A 53 4.81 -7.11 -0.92
N ALA A 54 3.88 -6.53 -1.69
CA ALA A 54 3.51 -7.01 -3.02
C ALA A 54 4.68 -6.87 -4.02
N VAL A 55 5.38 -5.73 -4.05
CA VAL A 55 6.60 -5.55 -4.86
C VAL A 55 7.64 -6.61 -4.51
N TYR A 56 7.89 -6.84 -3.21
CA TYR A 56 8.80 -7.89 -2.76
C TYR A 56 8.37 -9.27 -3.25
N PHE A 57 7.09 -9.60 -3.13
CA PHE A 57 6.55 -10.89 -3.58
C PHE A 57 6.73 -11.09 -5.09
N HIS A 58 6.38 -10.11 -5.92
CA HIS A 58 6.54 -10.21 -7.37
C HIS A 58 8.02 -10.33 -7.77
N LEU A 59 8.90 -9.49 -7.20
CA LEU A 59 10.33 -9.59 -7.48
C LEU A 59 10.93 -10.93 -7.01
N SER A 60 10.45 -11.50 -5.91
CA SER A 60 10.93 -12.78 -5.39
C SER A 60 10.37 -13.98 -6.17
N SER A 61 9.17 -13.87 -6.72
CA SER A 61 8.50 -14.97 -7.43
C SER A 61 8.84 -15.02 -8.92
N THR A 62 8.89 -13.88 -9.61
CA THR A 62 9.10 -13.81 -11.06
C THR A 62 10.40 -13.12 -11.46
N GLY A 63 11.12 -12.52 -10.50
CA GLY A 63 12.31 -11.73 -10.77
C GLY A 63 12.00 -10.44 -11.52
N LEU A 64 13.01 -9.88 -12.19
CA LEU A 64 12.88 -8.64 -12.95
C LEU A 64 12.20 -8.80 -14.31
N GLN A 65 11.95 -10.03 -14.77
CA GLN A 65 11.28 -10.30 -16.06
C GLN A 65 11.92 -9.57 -17.28
N GLY A 66 13.22 -9.22 -17.18
CA GLY A 66 13.96 -8.50 -18.21
C GLY A 66 13.84 -6.96 -18.17
N PHE A 67 13.27 -6.38 -17.11
CA PHE A 67 13.14 -4.94 -16.92
C PHE A 67 14.46 -4.18 -17.15
N PRO A 68 14.45 -3.00 -17.81
CA PRO A 68 13.28 -2.29 -18.35
C PRO A 68 12.95 -2.58 -19.82
N PHE A 69 13.75 -3.40 -20.51
CA PHE A 69 13.64 -3.62 -21.97
C PHE A 69 13.23 -5.04 -22.37
N GLY A 70 12.83 -5.86 -21.40
CA GLY A 70 12.39 -7.24 -21.59
C GLY A 70 11.00 -7.33 -22.20
N HIS A 71 10.75 -8.39 -22.96
CA HIS A 71 9.42 -8.68 -23.47
C HIS A 71 8.72 -9.66 -22.52
N VAL A 72 7.65 -9.19 -21.87
CA VAL A 72 6.81 -10.01 -20.98
C VAL A 72 5.54 -10.39 -21.72
N SER A 73 5.12 -11.65 -21.63
CA SER A 73 3.88 -12.14 -22.28
C SER A 73 2.63 -11.41 -21.81
N ASN A 74 2.65 -10.91 -20.58
CA ASN A 74 1.52 -10.26 -19.92
C ASN A 74 1.48 -8.74 -20.16
N TYR A 75 2.30 -8.22 -21.08
CA TYR A 75 2.39 -6.81 -21.49
C TYR A 75 2.86 -5.80 -20.42
N SER A 76 2.97 -6.21 -19.15
CA SER A 76 3.57 -5.43 -18.06
C SER A 76 4.44 -6.33 -17.18
N TYR A 77 5.38 -5.74 -16.45
CA TYR A 77 6.12 -6.49 -15.44
C TYR A 77 5.25 -6.60 -14.18
N ASP A 78 5.22 -7.77 -13.53
CA ASP A 78 4.22 -8.03 -12.48
C ASP A 78 4.41 -7.13 -11.24
N PHE A 79 5.61 -6.60 -11.02
CA PHE A 79 5.90 -5.68 -9.91
C PHE A 79 5.56 -4.21 -10.22
N GLU A 80 5.21 -3.84 -11.45
CA GLU A 80 4.97 -2.43 -11.84
C GLU A 80 3.73 -1.83 -11.18
N GLU A 81 2.62 -2.56 -11.17
CA GLU A 81 1.37 -2.10 -10.56
C GLU A 81 1.53 -1.82 -9.06
N PRO A 82 2.02 -2.76 -8.22
CA PRO A 82 2.21 -2.47 -6.80
C PRO A 82 3.28 -1.40 -6.57
N LEU A 83 4.31 -1.29 -7.43
CA LEU A 83 5.29 -0.22 -7.34
C LEU A 83 4.68 1.15 -7.60
N LEU A 84 3.80 1.28 -8.60
CA LEU A 84 3.09 2.52 -8.88
C LEU A 84 2.24 2.95 -7.68
N TYR A 85 1.46 2.03 -7.10
CA TYR A 85 0.66 2.35 -5.92
C TYR A 85 1.51 2.68 -4.70
N ALA A 86 2.62 1.97 -4.47
CA ALA A 86 3.58 2.32 -3.42
C ALA A 86 4.08 3.77 -3.58
N LEU A 87 4.45 4.19 -4.80
CA LEU A 87 4.91 5.56 -5.06
C LEU A 87 3.79 6.60 -4.86
N ILE A 88 2.55 6.28 -5.22
CA ILE A 88 1.39 7.14 -4.94
C ILE A 88 1.23 7.30 -3.43
N PHE A 89 1.19 6.21 -2.66
CA PHE A 89 1.04 6.28 -1.20
C PHE A 89 2.21 6.98 -0.52
N LEU A 90 3.44 6.80 -1.03
CA LEU A 90 4.61 7.54 -0.56
C LEU A 90 4.46 9.05 -0.78
N MET A 91 3.91 9.47 -1.93
CA MET A 91 3.61 10.87 -2.19
C MET A 91 2.63 11.43 -1.15
N PHE A 92 1.54 10.71 -0.85
CA PHE A 92 0.54 11.14 0.14
C PHE A 92 1.06 11.09 1.59
N TRP A 93 2.00 10.20 1.89
CA TRP A 93 2.67 10.21 3.20
C TRP A 93 3.38 11.54 3.47
N PHE A 94 4.12 12.04 2.48
CA PHE A 94 4.84 13.31 2.61
C PHE A 94 3.92 14.54 2.46
N ASN A 95 3.05 14.56 1.45
CA ASN A 95 2.21 15.72 1.13
C ASN A 95 0.97 15.84 2.02
N GLY A 96 0.44 14.73 2.54
CA GLY A 96 -0.80 14.70 3.33
C GLY A 96 -2.07 14.72 2.47
N ALA A 97 -3.18 15.07 3.10
CA ALA A 97 -4.52 15.05 2.49
C ALA A 97 -4.77 16.29 1.61
N GLY A 98 -5.57 16.11 0.55
CA GLY A 98 -5.99 17.21 -0.34
C GLY A 98 -7.09 18.10 0.26
N PRO A 99 -7.47 19.21 -0.41
CA PRO A 99 -8.46 20.17 0.11
C PRO A 99 -9.90 19.62 0.20
N LEU A 100 -10.22 18.55 -0.55
CA LEU A 100 -11.54 17.89 -0.53
C LEU A 100 -11.63 16.74 0.50
N SER A 101 -10.60 16.55 1.33
CA SER A 101 -10.52 15.42 2.26
C SER A 101 -11.37 15.63 3.52
N VAL A 102 -11.73 14.55 4.21
CA VAL A 102 -12.31 14.66 5.55
C VAL A 102 -11.33 15.33 6.52
N ASP A 103 -10.03 15.07 6.39
CA ASP A 103 -8.98 15.72 7.19
C ASP A 103 -8.99 17.25 7.03
N SER A 104 -9.21 17.79 5.83
CA SER A 104 -9.26 19.24 5.59
C SER A 104 -10.54 19.86 6.16
N VAL A 105 -11.67 19.15 6.07
CA VAL A 105 -12.95 19.58 6.66
C VAL A 105 -12.80 19.68 8.18
N ILE A 106 -12.26 18.64 8.84
CA ILE A 106 -12.04 18.64 10.29
C ILE A 106 -11.10 19.78 10.69
N TYR A 107 -9.98 19.95 9.96
CA TYR A 107 -9.03 21.03 10.24
C TYR A 107 -9.70 22.41 10.16
N SER A 108 -10.55 22.65 9.15
CA SER A 108 -11.26 23.91 8.99
C SER A 108 -12.23 24.22 10.15
N GLN A 109 -12.92 23.21 10.67
CA GLN A 109 -13.85 23.38 11.80
C GLN A 109 -13.10 23.72 13.08
N ILE A 110 -11.97 23.05 13.35
CA ILE A 110 -11.14 23.33 14.54
C ILE A 110 -10.58 24.74 14.48
N SER A 111 -10.09 25.19 13.31
CA SER A 111 -9.55 26.55 13.18
C SER A 111 -10.58 27.65 13.36
N GLN A 112 -11.86 27.40 13.05
CA GLN A 112 -12.94 28.37 13.23
C GLN A 112 -13.39 28.51 14.68
N GLU A 113 -13.20 27.49 15.53
CA GLU A 113 -13.49 27.56 16.96
C GLU A 113 -12.44 28.36 17.74
N GLU A 114 -11.23 28.52 17.19
CA GLU A 114 -10.13 29.28 17.80
C GLU A 114 -10.20 30.80 17.53
N GLU A 115 -11.03 31.24 16.57
CA GLU A 115 -11.26 32.66 16.23
C GLU A 115 -12.48 33.27 16.95
#